data_AF-A0A285QJQ2-F1
#
_entry.id   AF-A0A285QJQ2-F1
#
_cell.length_a   1.000
_cell.length_b   1.000
_cell.length_c   1.000
_cell.angle_alpha   90.00
_cell.angle_beta   90.00
_cell.angle_gamma   90.00
#
_symmetry.space_group_name_H-M   'P 1'
#
loop_
_entity.id
_entity.type
_entity.pdbx_description
1 polymer ?
#
loop_
_entity_poly.entity_id
_entity_poly.type
_entity_poly.pdbx_seq_one_letter_code
_entity_poly.pdbx_strand_id
1 'polypeptide(L)'
;MHLATLARHALSRGHTPASTYALLARRTRAPLRCARAVCTALGIPAAEMDRRLDDCYDALLATPRPGSEADTGELLEALGVFDVPKPLTPTELAVIDLFLTAVDAMGGIRPGHQHGLHRWFTTGNLTTAYLSLTAARPMPRTGNPTLYWTTLIQAGELLTTTPNPDTRLTYALHRCRTHATQTASP
;
A
#
# COMPACT_ATOMS: atom_id res chain seq x y z
N MET A 1 3.20 -16.87 -22.54
CA MET A 1 1.87 -16.42 -23.03
C MET A 1 0.69 -17.22 -22.47
N HIS A 2 0.71 -18.57 -22.41
CA HIS A 2 -0.44 -19.35 -21.93
C HIS A 2 -0.91 -19.06 -20.48
N LEU A 3 0.03 -18.84 -19.54
CA LEU A 3 -0.33 -18.65 -18.12
C LEU A 3 -1.06 -17.33 -17.84
N ALA A 4 -0.69 -16.23 -18.51
CA ALA A 4 -1.36 -14.94 -18.31
C ALA A 4 -2.81 -14.97 -18.85
N THR A 5 -3.05 -15.68 -19.96
CA THR A 5 -4.40 -15.91 -20.48
C THR A 5 -5.25 -16.73 -19.50
N LEU A 6 -4.69 -17.80 -18.93
CA LEU A 6 -5.38 -18.59 -17.91
C LEU A 6 -5.67 -17.77 -16.65
N ALA A 7 -4.71 -16.96 -16.19
CA ALA A 7 -4.90 -16.05 -15.07
C ALA A 7 -6.04 -15.06 -15.34
N ARG A 8 -6.05 -14.43 -16.52
CA ARG A 8 -7.10 -13.49 -16.93
C ARG A 8 -8.47 -14.16 -16.97
N HIS A 9 -8.54 -15.38 -17.49
CA HIS A 9 -9.78 -16.16 -17.48
C HIS A 9 -10.26 -16.47 -16.05
N ALA A 10 -9.38 -16.93 -15.16
CA ALA A 10 -9.74 -17.19 -13.76
C ALA A 10 -10.22 -15.93 -13.04
N LEU A 11 -9.51 -14.80 -13.17
CA LEU A 11 -9.92 -13.51 -12.61
C LEU A 11 -11.29 -13.06 -13.15
N SER A 12 -11.54 -13.24 -14.45
CA SER A 12 -12.85 -12.91 -15.05
C SER A 12 -14.02 -13.76 -14.51
N ARG A 13 -13.72 -14.94 -13.95
CA ARG A 13 -14.70 -15.80 -13.25
C ARG A 13 -14.83 -15.49 -11.76
N GLY A 14 -14.26 -14.37 -11.28
CA GLY A 14 -14.38 -13.92 -9.89
C GLY A 14 -13.38 -14.55 -8.92
N HIS A 15 -12.37 -15.28 -9.41
CA HIS A 15 -11.27 -15.70 -8.53
C HIS A 15 -10.46 -14.49 -8.07
N THR A 16 -10.04 -14.49 -6.81
CA THR A 16 -9.06 -13.52 -6.30
C THR A 16 -7.68 -13.72 -6.94
N PRO A 17 -6.78 -12.72 -6.90
CA PRO A 17 -5.39 -12.89 -7.32
C PRO A 17 -4.67 -14.03 -6.59
N ALA A 18 -4.77 -14.13 -5.26
CA ALA A 18 -4.20 -15.23 -4.48
C ALA A 18 -4.72 -16.60 -4.93
N SER A 19 -6.04 -16.76 -5.09
CA SER A 19 -6.61 -18.04 -5.49
C SER A 19 -6.26 -18.41 -6.93
N THR A 20 -6.14 -17.42 -7.82
CA THR A 20 -5.68 -17.60 -9.20
C THR A 20 -4.22 -18.06 -9.23
N TYR A 21 -3.35 -17.41 -8.46
CA TYR A 21 -1.97 -17.84 -8.28
C TYR A 21 -1.91 -19.30 -7.82
N ALA A 22 -2.65 -19.64 -6.75
CA ALA A 22 -2.62 -20.96 -6.16
C ALA A 22 -3.07 -22.05 -7.15
N LEU A 23 -4.10 -21.77 -7.94
CA LEU A 23 -4.60 -22.67 -8.99
C LEU A 23 -3.52 -22.94 -10.06
N LEU A 24 -2.83 -21.90 -10.52
CA LEU A 24 -1.78 -22.02 -11.54
C LEU A 24 -0.53 -22.71 -10.99
N ALA A 25 -0.11 -22.35 -9.76
CA ALA A 25 1.08 -22.89 -9.12
C ALA A 25 0.95 -24.40 -8.87
N ARG A 26 -0.21 -24.85 -8.37
CA ARG A 26 -0.50 -26.29 -8.18
C ARG A 26 -0.35 -27.09 -9.47
N ARG A 27 -0.82 -26.55 -10.59
CA ARG A 27 -0.82 -27.25 -11.88
C ARG A 27 0.56 -27.28 -12.54
N THR A 28 1.33 -26.21 -12.39
CA THR A 28 2.57 -26.00 -13.17
C THR A 28 3.84 -26.25 -12.39
N ARG A 29 3.76 -26.23 -11.05
CA ARG A 29 4.91 -26.27 -10.13
C ARG A 29 5.95 -25.16 -10.41
N ALA A 30 5.50 -24.01 -10.92
CA ALA A 30 6.35 -22.89 -11.31
C ALA A 30 5.89 -21.58 -10.63
N PRO A 31 6.08 -21.43 -9.31
CA PRO A 31 5.48 -20.36 -8.50
C PRO A 31 5.81 -18.95 -9.02
N LEU A 32 7.09 -18.63 -9.24
CA LEU A 32 7.49 -17.31 -9.76
C LEU A 32 6.83 -16.99 -11.11
N ARG A 33 6.74 -17.97 -12.02
CA ARG A 33 6.10 -17.78 -13.32
C ARG A 33 4.58 -17.57 -13.18
N CYS A 34 3.95 -18.22 -12.20
CA CYS A 34 2.54 -18.02 -11.88
C CYS A 34 2.27 -16.64 -11.29
N ALA A 35 3.10 -16.18 -10.34
CA ALA A 35 2.96 -14.84 -9.77
C ALA A 35 3.09 -13.76 -10.85
N ARG A 36 4.13 -13.84 -11.71
CA ARG A 36 4.29 -12.96 -12.87
C ARG A 36 3.08 -12.99 -13.82
N ALA A 37 2.52 -14.18 -14.07
CA ALA A 37 1.34 -14.32 -14.93
C ALA A 37 0.10 -13.64 -14.36
N VAL A 38 -0.10 -13.69 -13.03
CA VAL A 38 -1.19 -12.99 -12.36
C VAL A 38 -0.98 -11.47 -12.43
N CYS A 39 0.22 -10.97 -12.10
CA CYS A 39 0.55 -9.54 -12.23
C CYS A 39 0.32 -9.03 -13.67
N THR A 40 0.76 -9.79 -14.67
CA THR A 40 0.54 -9.47 -16.09
C THR A 40 -0.95 -9.47 -16.45
N ALA A 41 -1.73 -10.40 -15.92
CA ALA A 41 -3.17 -10.46 -16.17
C ALA A 41 -3.93 -9.27 -15.57
N LEU A 42 -3.45 -8.76 -14.44
CA LEU A 42 -3.95 -7.56 -13.75
C LEU A 42 -3.47 -6.24 -14.38
N GLY A 43 -2.57 -6.31 -15.37
CA GLY A 43 -2.02 -5.12 -16.04
C GLY A 43 -0.97 -4.36 -15.22
N ILE A 44 -0.34 -5.01 -14.24
CA ILE A 44 0.73 -4.40 -13.45
C ILE A 44 1.96 -4.19 -14.36
N PRO A 45 2.57 -2.99 -14.37
CA PRO A 45 3.78 -2.72 -15.15
C PRO A 45 4.94 -3.67 -14.81
N ALA A 46 5.71 -4.08 -15.82
CA ALA A 46 6.76 -5.10 -15.66
C ALA A 46 7.82 -4.71 -14.61
N ALA A 47 8.30 -3.47 -14.64
CA ALA A 47 9.31 -2.99 -13.69
C ALA A 47 8.81 -3.06 -12.23
N GLU A 48 7.54 -2.74 -12.00
CA GLU A 48 6.94 -2.79 -10.67
C GLU A 48 6.69 -4.22 -10.20
N MET A 49 6.24 -5.09 -11.12
CA MET A 49 6.13 -6.52 -10.86
C MET A 49 7.47 -7.13 -10.48
N ASP A 50 8.55 -6.86 -11.24
CA ASP A 50 9.86 -7.44 -10.95
C ASP A 50 10.39 -6.95 -9.60
N ARG A 51 10.30 -5.66 -9.31
CA ARG A 51 10.67 -5.11 -7.98
C ARG A 51 9.98 -5.82 -6.82
N ARG A 52 8.64 -5.94 -6.87
CA ARG A 52 7.86 -6.58 -5.78
C ARG A 52 8.14 -8.07 -5.62
N LEU A 53 8.40 -8.75 -6.73
CA LEU A 53 8.70 -10.18 -6.70
C LEU A 53 10.11 -10.41 -6.17
N ASP A 54 11.08 -9.56 -6.52
CA ASP A 54 12.43 -9.62 -5.97
C ASP A 54 12.41 -9.42 -4.45
N ASP A 55 11.63 -8.45 -3.94
CA ASP A 55 11.51 -8.16 -2.50
C ASP A 55 10.99 -9.36 -1.67
N CYS A 56 10.22 -10.27 -2.28
CA CYS A 56 9.62 -11.42 -1.57
C CYS A 56 10.10 -12.79 -2.07
N TYR A 57 11.04 -12.82 -3.03
CA TYR A 57 11.43 -14.04 -3.74
C TYR A 57 11.99 -15.10 -2.78
N ASP A 58 13.00 -14.75 -1.99
CA ASP A 58 13.66 -15.70 -1.09
C ASP A 58 12.72 -16.23 -0.01
N ALA A 59 11.85 -15.36 0.50
CA ALA A 59 10.92 -15.69 1.56
C ALA A 59 9.78 -16.61 1.09
N LEU A 60 9.26 -16.42 -0.12
CA LEU A 60 8.00 -17.05 -0.54
C LEU A 60 8.07 -17.92 -1.80
N LEU A 61 9.05 -17.69 -2.68
CA LEU A 61 9.05 -18.26 -4.04
C LEU A 61 10.26 -19.14 -4.34
N ALA A 62 11.39 -18.96 -3.66
CA ALA A 62 12.63 -19.70 -3.89
C ALA A 62 12.52 -21.19 -3.55
N THR A 63 11.79 -21.53 -2.48
CA THR A 63 11.62 -22.92 -2.02
C THR A 63 10.13 -23.30 -1.90
N PRO A 64 9.44 -23.58 -3.02
CA PRO A 64 8.02 -23.91 -3.01
C PRO A 64 7.76 -25.22 -2.24
N ARG A 65 6.75 -25.20 -1.37
CA ARG A 65 6.29 -26.39 -0.65
C ARG A 65 5.00 -26.91 -1.31
N PRO A 66 4.95 -28.19 -1.75
CA PRO A 66 3.73 -28.76 -2.28
C PRO A 66 2.57 -28.63 -1.28
N GLY A 67 1.41 -28.16 -1.75
CA GLY A 67 0.22 -28.00 -0.91
C GLY A 67 0.13 -26.67 -0.16
N SER A 68 1.16 -25.82 -0.19
CA SER A 68 1.13 -24.48 0.44
C SER A 68 0.72 -23.37 -0.53
N GLU A 69 0.28 -23.69 -1.75
CA GLU A 69 0.11 -22.67 -2.79
C GLU A 69 -0.98 -21.66 -2.47
N ALA A 70 -1.99 -22.04 -1.68
CA ALA A 70 -3.02 -21.14 -1.20
C ALA A 70 -2.42 -20.11 -0.23
N ASP A 71 -1.75 -20.58 0.82
CA ASP A 71 -1.07 -19.74 1.82
C ASP A 71 -0.04 -18.82 1.17
N THR A 72 0.78 -19.33 0.25
CA THR A 72 1.73 -18.51 -0.49
C THR A 72 1.01 -17.43 -1.32
N GLY A 73 -0.11 -17.77 -1.96
CA GLY A 73 -0.93 -16.80 -2.70
C GLY A 73 -1.47 -15.69 -1.80
N GLU A 74 -1.97 -16.05 -0.62
CA GLU A 74 -2.46 -15.10 0.38
C GLU A 74 -1.35 -14.19 0.90
N LEU A 75 -0.16 -14.74 1.16
CA LEU A 75 1.00 -13.96 1.59
C LEU A 75 1.46 -12.97 0.49
N LEU A 76 1.49 -13.39 -0.77
CA LEU A 76 1.80 -12.50 -1.89
C LEU A 76 0.77 -11.36 -2.01
N GLU A 77 -0.53 -11.67 -1.82
CA GLU A 77 -1.59 -10.67 -1.85
C GLU A 77 -1.52 -9.71 -0.66
N ALA A 78 -1.23 -10.22 0.54
CA ALA A 78 -1.00 -9.41 1.73
C ALA A 78 0.22 -8.49 1.57
N LEU A 79 1.27 -8.97 0.89
CA LEU A 79 2.45 -8.20 0.52
C LEU A 79 2.20 -7.20 -0.62
N GLY A 80 0.99 -7.15 -1.18
CA GLY A 80 0.63 -6.21 -2.24
C GLY A 80 1.27 -6.51 -3.60
N VAL A 81 1.79 -7.73 -3.80
CA VAL A 81 2.36 -8.17 -5.09
C VAL A 81 1.34 -8.04 -6.22
N PHE A 82 0.06 -8.22 -5.90
CA PHE A 82 -1.05 -8.14 -6.84
C PHE A 82 -1.82 -6.81 -6.83
N ASP A 83 -1.38 -5.81 -6.06
CA ASP A 83 -2.05 -4.51 -6.06
C ASP A 83 -1.83 -3.79 -7.39
N VAL A 84 -2.92 -3.42 -8.07
CA VAL A 84 -2.81 -2.68 -9.33
C VAL A 84 -2.45 -1.23 -9.03
N PRO A 85 -1.30 -0.72 -9.50
CA PRO A 85 -0.95 0.68 -9.31
C PRO A 85 -1.99 1.58 -9.99
N LYS A 86 -2.46 2.59 -9.27
CA LYS A 86 -3.29 3.64 -9.85
C LYS A 86 -2.37 4.74 -10.40
N PRO A 87 -2.59 5.26 -11.61
CA PRO A 87 -1.99 6.52 -12.03
C PRO A 87 -2.40 7.64 -11.06
N LEU A 88 -1.41 8.25 -10.42
CA LEU A 88 -1.62 9.32 -9.45
C LEU A 88 -1.63 10.68 -10.15
N THR A 89 -2.55 11.53 -9.75
CA THR A 89 -2.60 12.94 -10.17
C THR A 89 -1.47 13.75 -9.50
N PRO A 90 -1.10 14.92 -10.03
CA PRO A 90 -0.12 15.80 -9.38
C PRO A 90 -0.47 16.13 -7.93
N THR A 91 -1.75 16.34 -7.62
CA THR A 91 -2.23 16.60 -6.25
C THR A 91 -2.03 15.38 -5.35
N GLU A 92 -2.34 14.18 -5.85
CA GLU A 92 -2.15 12.94 -5.08
C GLU A 92 -0.67 12.66 -4.81
N LEU A 93 0.22 12.95 -5.76
CA LEU A 93 1.67 12.87 -5.57
C LEU A 93 2.14 13.84 -4.49
N ALA A 94 1.70 15.11 -4.55
CA ALA A 94 2.04 16.10 -3.52
C ALA A 94 1.55 15.68 -2.12
N VAL A 95 0.36 15.07 -2.02
CA VAL A 95 -0.14 14.51 -0.76
C VAL A 95 0.74 13.35 -0.27
N ILE A 96 1.19 12.47 -1.16
CA ILE A 96 2.11 11.37 -0.80
C ILE A 96 3.45 11.91 -0.32
N ASP A 97 4.01 12.93 -0.96
CA ASP A 97 5.27 13.55 -0.51
C ASP A 97 5.15 14.12 0.90
N LEU A 98 4.00 14.73 1.22
CA LEU A 98 3.68 15.17 2.58
C LEU A 98 3.54 13.98 3.54
N PHE A 99 2.91 12.88 3.13
CA PHE A 99 2.84 11.68 3.98
C PHE A 99 4.22 11.09 4.27
N LEU A 100 5.11 11.01 3.28
CA LEU A 100 6.48 10.53 3.47
C LEU A 100 7.24 11.43 4.45
N THR A 101 7.13 12.75 4.28
CA THR A 101 7.71 13.73 5.21
C THR A 101 7.16 13.57 6.64
N ALA A 102 5.87 13.29 6.79
CA ALA A 102 5.26 13.00 8.09
C ALA A 102 5.76 11.66 8.67
N VAL A 103 5.91 10.61 7.85
CA VAL A 103 6.47 9.33 8.30
C VAL A 103 7.89 9.50 8.84
N ASP A 104 8.73 10.29 8.17
CA ASP A 104 10.08 10.59 8.64
C ASP A 104 10.05 11.37 9.95
N ALA A 105 9.17 12.38 10.05
CA ALA A 105 8.98 13.16 11.27
C ALA A 105 8.39 12.34 12.45
N MET A 106 7.80 11.16 12.19
CA MET A 106 7.26 10.30 13.23
C MET A 106 8.36 9.75 14.16
N GLY A 107 9.60 9.62 13.68
CA GLY A 107 10.73 9.13 14.47
C GLY A 107 10.80 7.59 14.61
N GLY A 108 10.01 6.88 13.82
CA GLY A 108 9.97 5.42 13.73
C GLY A 108 8.58 4.88 13.38
N ILE A 109 8.51 3.90 12.48
CA ILE A 109 7.26 3.25 12.06
C ILE A 109 7.36 1.73 12.23
N ARG A 110 6.27 1.10 12.66
CA ARG A 110 6.22 -0.37 12.74
C ARG A 110 6.21 -0.96 11.32
N PRO A 111 6.93 -2.06 11.03
CA PRO A 111 7.01 -2.63 9.69
C PRO A 111 5.65 -2.90 9.03
N GLY A 112 4.68 -3.45 9.78
CA GLY A 112 3.34 -3.69 9.26
C GLY A 112 2.56 -2.41 8.91
N HIS A 113 2.80 -1.31 9.63
CA HIS A 113 2.19 -0.02 9.33
C HIS A 113 2.82 0.63 8.08
N GLN A 114 4.14 0.54 7.96
CA GLN A 114 4.87 0.96 6.75
C GLN A 114 4.38 0.22 5.50
N HIS A 115 4.18 -1.10 5.62
CA HIS A 115 3.63 -1.92 4.55
C HIS A 115 2.24 -1.47 4.10
N GLY A 116 1.35 -1.21 5.06
CA GLY A 116 0.02 -0.67 4.79
C GLY A 116 0.05 0.68 4.07
N LEU A 117 0.92 1.60 4.49
CA LEU A 117 1.10 2.90 3.84
C LEU A 117 1.57 2.75 2.38
N HIS A 118 2.59 1.93 2.13
CA HIS A 118 3.11 1.72 0.77
C HIS A 118 2.02 1.19 -0.18
N ARG A 119 1.19 0.26 0.32
CA ARG A 119 0.03 -0.27 -0.40
C ARG A 119 -1.00 0.82 -0.72
N TRP A 120 -1.33 1.66 0.26
CA TRP A 120 -2.29 2.75 0.04
C TRP A 120 -1.76 3.83 -0.91
N PHE A 121 -0.47 4.13 -0.89
CA PHE A 121 0.13 5.05 -1.87
C PHE A 121 0.07 4.48 -3.28
N THR A 122 0.43 3.22 -3.44
CA THR A 122 0.39 2.48 -4.71
C THR A 122 -1.01 2.46 -5.33
N THR A 123 -2.03 2.22 -4.49
CA THR A 123 -3.43 2.09 -4.94
C THR A 123 -4.18 3.42 -4.95
N GLY A 124 -3.57 4.51 -4.50
CA GLY A 124 -4.20 5.82 -4.38
C GLY A 124 -5.24 5.93 -3.26
N ASN A 125 -5.23 5.03 -2.27
CA ASN A 125 -6.13 5.09 -1.12
C ASN A 125 -5.62 6.09 -0.05
N LEU A 126 -5.49 7.36 -0.46
CA LEU A 126 -4.89 8.41 0.36
C LEU A 126 -5.76 8.79 1.57
N THR A 127 -7.07 8.62 1.49
CA THR A 127 -7.98 8.81 2.63
C THR A 127 -7.65 7.85 3.76
N THR A 128 -7.50 6.55 3.48
CA THR A 128 -7.14 5.58 4.53
C THR A 128 -5.75 5.86 5.09
N ALA A 129 -4.77 6.19 4.23
CA ALA A 129 -3.43 6.55 4.69
C ALA A 129 -3.44 7.77 5.61
N TYR A 130 -4.16 8.84 5.25
CA TYR A 130 -4.29 10.02 6.08
C TYR A 130 -4.91 9.71 7.44
N LEU A 131 -6.05 9.01 7.46
CA LEU A 131 -6.71 8.65 8.70
C LEU A 131 -5.81 7.77 9.59
N SER A 132 -5.04 6.87 9.00
CA SER A 132 -4.07 6.04 9.73
C SER A 132 -2.95 6.88 10.36
N LEU A 133 -2.38 7.84 9.62
CA LEU A 133 -1.33 8.73 10.13
C LEU A 133 -1.88 9.68 11.20
N THR A 134 -3.04 10.30 11.00
CA THR A 134 -3.63 11.21 12.00
C THR A 134 -4.04 10.53 13.31
N ALA A 135 -4.23 9.20 13.30
CA ALA A 135 -4.46 8.40 14.50
C ALA A 135 -3.16 8.06 15.26
N ALA A 136 -2.02 8.08 14.57
CA ALA A 136 -0.70 7.84 15.16
C ALA A 136 -0.15 9.12 15.81
N ARG A 137 0.81 8.93 16.73
CA ARG A 137 1.57 10.03 17.34
C ARG A 137 3.05 9.87 17.07
N PRO A 138 3.78 10.98 16.85
CA PRO A 138 5.23 10.97 16.73
C PRO A 138 5.85 10.43 18.03
N MET A 139 6.97 9.72 17.91
CA MET A 139 7.66 9.12 19.04
C MET A 139 8.19 10.20 19.98
N PRO A 140 8.01 10.08 21.31
CA PRO A 140 8.36 11.15 22.24
C PRO A 140 9.82 11.59 22.26
N ARG A 141 10.76 10.70 21.90
CA ARG A 141 12.21 10.97 21.98
C ARG A 141 12.88 11.19 20.63
N THR A 142 12.34 10.59 19.57
CA THR A 142 12.98 10.55 18.25
C THR A 142 12.14 11.23 17.17
N GLY A 143 10.87 11.53 17.45
CA GLY A 143 9.98 12.21 16.51
C GLY A 143 10.14 13.74 16.58
N ASN A 144 9.76 14.39 15.49
CA ASN A 144 9.57 15.83 15.41
C ASN A 144 8.07 16.13 15.34
N PRO A 145 7.41 16.37 16.50
CA PRO A 145 5.96 16.52 16.53
C PRO A 145 5.47 17.77 15.79
N THR A 146 6.24 18.85 15.79
CA THR A 146 5.90 20.08 15.05
C THR A 146 5.86 19.80 13.54
N LEU A 147 6.93 19.22 12.98
CA LEU A 147 6.98 18.88 11.57
C LEU A 147 5.89 17.85 11.21
N TYR A 148 5.68 16.85 12.07
CA TYR A 148 4.66 15.83 11.86
C TYR A 148 3.26 16.44 11.68
N TRP A 149 2.80 17.24 12.64
CA TRP A 149 1.46 17.81 12.59
C TRP A 149 1.31 18.87 11.50
N THR A 150 2.30 19.73 11.29
CA THR A 150 2.26 20.75 10.21
C THR A 150 2.12 20.09 8.84
N THR A 151 2.88 19.03 8.59
CA THR A 151 2.84 18.31 7.32
C THR A 151 1.50 17.61 7.11
N LEU A 152 0.94 16.99 8.15
CA LEU A 152 -0.40 16.39 8.07
C LEU A 152 -1.51 17.42 7.87
N ILE A 153 -1.38 18.63 8.42
CA ILE A 153 -2.32 19.72 8.15
C ILE A 153 -2.31 20.08 6.66
N GLN A 154 -1.13 20.29 6.07
CA GLN A 154 -0.99 20.60 4.65
C GLN A 154 -1.59 19.50 3.76
N ALA A 155 -1.35 18.22 4.11
CA ALA A 155 -1.91 17.10 3.37
C ALA A 155 -3.44 17.06 3.48
N GLY A 156 -3.99 17.28 4.68
CA GLY A 156 -5.43 17.34 4.90
C GLY A 156 -6.09 18.50 4.17
N GLU A 157 -5.42 19.64 4.06
CA GLU A 157 -5.89 20.79 3.28
C GLU A 157 -6.00 20.43 1.79
N LEU A 158 -4.97 19.80 1.21
CA LEU A 158 -5.02 19.32 -0.18
C LEU A 158 -6.11 18.26 -0.40
N LEU A 159 -6.32 17.34 0.54
CA LEU A 159 -7.35 16.32 0.42
C LEU A 159 -8.78 16.89 0.54
N THR A 160 -8.95 18.04 1.18
CA THR A 160 -10.25 18.66 1.43
C THR A 160 -10.65 19.73 0.39
N THR A 161 -9.81 19.98 -0.62
CA THR A 161 -10.14 20.91 -1.72
C THR A 161 -11.16 20.36 -2.72
N THR A 162 -11.54 19.09 -2.60
CA THR A 162 -12.53 18.46 -3.48
C THR A 162 -13.95 18.94 -3.15
N PRO A 163 -14.87 19.03 -4.14
CA PRO A 163 -16.27 19.34 -3.86
C PRO A 163 -16.88 18.24 -2.97
N ASN A 164 -17.41 18.62 -1.79
CA ASN A 164 -17.94 17.71 -0.76
C ASN A 164 -16.90 16.69 -0.23
N PRO A 165 -15.87 17.14 0.52
CA PRO A 165 -14.86 16.24 1.06
C PRO A 165 -15.46 15.27 2.08
N ASP A 166 -14.87 14.08 2.20
CA ASP A 166 -15.24 13.10 3.23
C ASP A 166 -15.16 13.73 4.61
N THR A 167 -16.25 13.67 5.38
CA THR A 167 -16.35 14.29 6.71
C THR A 167 -15.28 13.78 7.69
N ARG A 168 -14.79 12.55 7.50
CA ARG A 168 -13.68 11.98 8.27
C ARG A 168 -12.38 12.74 8.04
N LEU A 169 -12.12 13.21 6.82
CA LEU A 169 -10.95 14.01 6.48
C LEU A 169 -11.01 15.36 7.19
N THR A 170 -12.16 16.02 7.15
CA THR A 170 -12.39 17.31 7.84
C THR A 170 -12.18 17.19 9.35
N TYR A 171 -12.72 16.14 9.97
CA TYR A 171 -12.53 15.88 11.39
C TYR A 171 -11.06 15.59 11.74
N ALA A 172 -10.39 14.75 10.94
CA ALA A 172 -8.98 14.44 11.13
C ALA A 172 -8.08 15.68 10.97
N LEU A 173 -8.34 16.53 9.98
CA LEU A 173 -7.66 17.81 9.80
C LEU A 173 -7.84 18.74 11.01
N HIS A 174 -9.07 18.85 11.53
CA HIS A 174 -9.31 19.62 12.75
C HIS A 174 -8.50 19.07 13.94
N ARG A 175 -8.44 17.75 14.11
CA ARG A 175 -7.63 17.11 15.15
C ARG A 175 -6.13 17.40 14.99
N CYS A 176 -5.60 17.37 13.77
CA CYS A 176 -4.21 17.72 13.51
C CYS A 176 -3.90 19.17 13.90
N ARG A 177 -4.79 20.12 13.57
CA ARG A 177 -4.67 21.52 13.99
C ARG A 177 -4.64 21.67 15.51
N THR A 178 -5.51 20.96 16.22
CA THR A 178 -5.52 20.94 17.69
C THR A 178 -4.21 20.41 18.26
N HIS A 179 -3.66 19.32 17.70
CA HIS A 179 -2.38 18.78 18.15
C HIS A 179 -1.19 19.69 17.84
N ALA A 180 -1.20 20.40 16.70
CA ALA A 180 -0.17 21.38 16.38
C ALA A 180 -0.14 22.52 17.42
N THR A 181 -1.31 23.05 17.79
CA THR A 181 -1.41 24.09 18.83
C THR A 181 -0.92 23.59 20.19
N GLN A 182 -1.27 22.36 20.57
CA GLN A 182 -0.81 21.75 21.82
C GLN A 182 0.71 21.54 21.86
N THR A 183 1.33 21.24 20.72
CA THR A 183 2.77 21.03 20.60
C THR A 183 3.54 22.34 20.64
N ALA A 184 2.92 23.44 20.20
CA ALA A 184 3.51 24.78 20.20
C ALA A 184 3.43 25.49 21.57
N SER A 185 2.61 24.98 22.50
CA SER A 185 2.53 25.50 23.87
C SER A 185 3.69 24.95 24.72
N PRO A 186 4.50 25.81 25.36
CA PRO A 186 5.66 25.41 26.17
C PRO A 186 5.29 24.68 27.46
#